data_AF-E9F250-F1
#
_entry.id   AF-E9F250-F1
#
_cell.length_a   1.000
_cell.length_b   1.000
_cell.length_c   1.000
_cell.angle_alpha   90.00
_cell.angle_beta   90.00
_cell.angle_gamma   90.00
#
_symmetry.space_group_name_H-M   'P 1'
#
loop_
_entity.id
_entity.type
_entity.pdbx_description
1 polymer ?
#
loop_
_entity_poly.entity_id
_entity_poly.type
_entity_poly.pdbx_seq_one_letter_code
_entity_poly.pdbx_strand_id
1 'polypeptide(L)'
;MPSNRTPEAKYDHLSDSKSDDVSSFLKLRSTSHHWGQSRGLVVGLCGIIATLLTALFVMVWQHMASPSQLQCAKLNSPFCQSFASQKVVTFFILSIVTDLGAAPAWDGVEFWEGDYENEFPHETLYRGPPTPEREKAWEDLWLHTPVTVPERGIAALNQTGKPWLKSDDGKGYTALLEVFHQLHCLNVVRQFTWRHLYSEEDMPVDIA
;
A
#
# COMPACT_ATOMS: atom_id res chain seq x y z
N MET A 1 -94.71 76.21 -6.98
CA MET A 1 -94.24 75.02 -7.75
C MET A 1 -92.73 74.86 -7.50
N PRO A 2 -92.14 73.66 -7.52
CA PRO A 2 -92.43 72.48 -6.69
C PRO A 2 -91.16 71.77 -6.12
N SER A 3 -91.40 70.85 -5.18
CA SER A 3 -90.80 69.52 -4.96
C SER A 3 -89.28 69.28 -4.88
N ASN A 4 -88.86 68.85 -3.67
CA ASN A 4 -87.69 68.05 -3.33
C ASN A 4 -87.69 66.66 -4.01
N ARG A 5 -86.51 66.07 -4.30
CA ARG A 5 -86.33 64.62 -4.51
C ARG A 5 -84.87 64.18 -4.28
N THR A 6 -84.69 63.16 -3.44
CA THR A 6 -83.47 62.36 -3.23
C THR A 6 -83.32 61.29 -4.33
N PRO A 7 -82.15 60.64 -4.45
CA PRO A 7 -82.11 59.27 -4.96
C PRO A 7 -81.42 58.27 -4.03
N GLU A 8 -81.89 57.02 -4.18
CA GLU A 8 -81.65 55.80 -3.41
C GLU A 8 -80.24 55.22 -3.53
N ALA A 9 -79.84 54.49 -2.49
CA ALA A 9 -78.73 53.56 -2.51
C ALA A 9 -79.10 52.27 -3.25
N LYS A 10 -78.24 51.81 -4.16
CA LYS A 10 -78.31 50.47 -4.78
C LYS A 10 -77.24 49.58 -4.15
N TYR A 11 -77.67 48.54 -3.44
CA TYR A 11 -76.83 47.44 -2.98
C TYR A 11 -76.96 46.29 -3.98
N ASP A 12 -75.85 45.88 -4.60
CA ASP A 12 -75.75 44.63 -5.37
C ASP A 12 -74.54 43.81 -4.91
N HIS A 13 -74.86 42.63 -4.38
CA HIS A 13 -74.19 41.33 -4.47
C HIS A 13 -72.70 41.16 -4.09
N LEU A 14 -72.49 40.55 -2.91
CA LEU A 14 -71.22 40.08 -2.37
C LEU A 14 -71.21 38.52 -2.37
N SER A 15 -70.76 37.86 -3.45
CA SER A 15 -70.60 36.40 -3.42
C SER A 15 -69.45 35.79 -4.23
N ASP A 16 -68.77 36.51 -5.13
CA ASP A 16 -67.73 35.89 -5.99
C ASP A 16 -66.29 35.96 -5.44
N SER A 17 -65.95 36.91 -4.56
CA SER A 17 -64.55 37.14 -4.21
C SER A 17 -63.88 36.00 -3.42
N LYS A 18 -64.67 35.17 -2.72
CA LYS A 18 -64.13 34.19 -1.77
C LYS A 18 -63.62 32.90 -2.43
N SER A 19 -64.16 32.53 -3.59
CA SER A 19 -63.74 31.35 -4.35
C SER A 19 -62.37 31.57 -5.02
N ASP A 20 -62.21 32.76 -5.62
CA ASP A 20 -61.00 33.12 -6.36
C ASP A 20 -59.79 33.27 -5.45
N ASP A 21 -60.00 33.80 -4.23
CA ASP A 21 -58.96 33.87 -3.20
C ASP A 21 -58.45 32.48 -2.83
N VAL A 22 -59.34 31.53 -2.54
CA VAL A 22 -58.94 30.16 -2.15
C VAL A 22 -58.17 29.45 -3.27
N SER A 23 -58.61 29.60 -4.52
CA SER A 23 -57.93 29.05 -5.70
C SER A 23 -56.52 29.64 -5.88
N SER A 24 -56.38 30.96 -5.71
CA SER A 24 -55.08 31.65 -5.80
C SER A 24 -54.11 31.21 -4.70
N PHE A 25 -54.59 31.05 -3.46
CA PHE A 25 -53.79 30.56 -2.35
C PHE A 25 -53.34 29.11 -2.54
N LEU A 26 -54.21 28.24 -3.08
CA LEU A 26 -53.84 26.85 -3.40
C LEU A 26 -52.77 26.78 -4.50
N LYS A 27 -52.84 27.67 -5.49
CA LYS A 27 -51.83 27.76 -6.57
C LYS A 27 -50.49 28.30 -6.07
N LEU A 28 -50.49 29.30 -5.18
CA LEU A 28 -49.28 29.80 -4.50
C LEU A 28 -48.66 28.77 -3.56
N ARG A 29 -49.49 27.99 -2.85
CA ARG A 29 -49.02 26.88 -2.00
C ARG A 29 -48.43 25.73 -2.83
N SER A 30 -49.06 25.39 -3.95
CA SER A 30 -48.55 24.38 -4.89
C SER A 30 -47.21 24.82 -5.50
N THR A 31 -47.12 26.05 -6.00
CA THR A 31 -45.88 26.58 -6.60
C THR A 31 -44.75 26.73 -5.59
N SER A 32 -45.02 27.19 -4.36
CA SER A 32 -44.01 27.26 -3.30
C SER A 32 -43.51 25.89 -2.84
N HIS A 33 -44.39 24.88 -2.76
CA HIS A 33 -44.01 23.50 -2.47
C HIS A 33 -43.14 22.89 -3.59
N HIS A 34 -43.53 23.09 -4.85
CA HIS A 34 -42.72 22.69 -6.01
C HIS A 34 -41.35 23.38 -6.00
N TRP A 35 -41.30 24.67 -5.69
CA TRP A 35 -40.04 25.42 -5.64
C TRP A 35 -39.12 24.97 -4.50
N GLY A 36 -39.68 24.67 -3.31
CA GLY A 36 -38.93 24.09 -2.18
C GLY A 36 -38.39 22.69 -2.46
N GLN A 37 -39.20 21.83 -3.09
CA GLN A 37 -38.82 20.47 -3.47
C GLN A 37 -37.71 20.45 -4.54
N SER A 38 -37.81 21.34 -5.54
CA SER A 38 -36.79 21.51 -6.58
C SER A 38 -35.44 21.98 -6.01
N ARG A 39 -35.47 22.95 -5.09
CA ARG A 39 -34.27 23.47 -4.41
C ARG A 39 -33.62 22.41 -3.52
N GLY A 40 -34.42 21.62 -2.80
CA GLY A 40 -33.92 20.49 -2.00
C GLY A 40 -33.25 19.42 -2.85
N LEU A 41 -33.84 19.08 -4.01
CA LEU A 41 -33.25 18.14 -4.97
C LEU A 41 -31.93 18.65 -5.57
N VAL A 42 -31.88 19.92 -5.98
CA VAL A 42 -30.66 20.53 -6.52
C VAL A 42 -29.54 20.60 -5.48
N VAL A 43 -29.85 21.02 -4.24
CA VAL A 43 -28.87 21.05 -3.15
C VAL A 43 -28.38 19.64 -2.79
N GLY A 44 -29.28 18.65 -2.77
CA GLY A 44 -28.91 17.25 -2.56
C GLY A 44 -28.02 16.69 -3.66
N LEU A 45 -28.33 16.97 -4.94
CA LEU A 45 -27.51 16.58 -6.09
C LEU A 45 -26.14 17.24 -6.07
N CYS A 46 -26.04 18.54 -5.77
CA CYS A 46 -24.76 19.23 -5.60
C CYS A 46 -23.92 18.63 -4.46
N GLY A 47 -24.55 18.23 -3.36
CA GLY A 47 -23.88 17.55 -2.25
C GLY A 47 -23.31 16.19 -2.64
N ILE A 48 -24.09 15.38 -3.38
CA ILE A 48 -23.64 14.08 -3.91
C ILE A 48 -22.51 14.26 -4.93
N ILE A 49 -22.61 15.24 -5.83
CA ILE A 49 -21.53 15.51 -6.80
C ILE A 49 -20.26 15.94 -6.07
N ALA A 50 -20.35 16.81 -5.06
CA ALA A 50 -19.20 17.23 -4.27
C ALA A 50 -18.54 16.06 -3.54
N THR A 51 -19.31 15.14 -2.95
CA THR A 51 -18.77 13.96 -2.26
C THR A 51 -18.13 12.97 -3.23
N LEU A 52 -18.71 12.79 -4.42
CA LEU A 52 -18.12 11.95 -5.46
C LEU A 52 -16.82 12.55 -6.00
N LEU A 53 -16.76 13.86 -6.20
CA LEU A 53 -15.55 14.55 -6.65
C LEU A 53 -14.44 14.52 -5.60
N THR A 54 -14.76 14.69 -4.32
CA THR A 54 -13.76 14.56 -3.25
C THR A 54 -13.28 13.12 -3.11
N ALA A 55 -14.18 12.12 -3.18
CA ALA A 55 -13.79 10.72 -3.18
C ALA A 55 -12.90 10.36 -4.37
N LEU A 56 -13.25 10.84 -5.57
CA LEU A 56 -12.45 10.64 -6.78
C LEU A 56 -11.06 11.30 -6.64
N PHE A 57 -11.00 12.53 -6.14
CA PHE A 57 -9.74 13.21 -5.87
C PHE A 57 -8.88 12.43 -4.87
N VAL A 58 -9.46 11.92 -3.78
CA VAL A 58 -8.75 11.10 -2.79
C VAL A 58 -8.25 9.80 -3.42
N MET A 59 -9.04 9.11 -4.23
CA MET A 59 -8.61 7.88 -4.90
C MET A 59 -7.48 8.14 -5.90
N VAL A 60 -7.58 9.20 -6.71
CA VAL A 60 -6.53 9.60 -7.67
C VAL A 60 -5.27 10.02 -6.92
N TRP A 61 -5.39 10.80 -5.84
CA TRP A 61 -4.28 11.17 -4.98
C TRP A 61 -3.63 9.94 -4.36
N GLN A 62 -4.40 9.01 -3.80
CA GLN A 62 -3.88 7.76 -3.22
C GLN A 62 -3.18 6.90 -4.25
N HIS A 63 -3.67 6.85 -5.49
CA HIS A 63 -3.02 6.12 -6.58
C HIS A 63 -1.71 6.80 -7.01
N MET A 64 -1.72 8.12 -7.21
CA MET A 64 -0.52 8.89 -7.61
C MET A 64 0.51 9.04 -6.49
N ALA A 65 0.08 9.03 -5.23
CA ALA A 65 0.94 9.08 -4.05
C ALA A 65 1.28 7.68 -3.50
N SER A 66 0.84 6.60 -4.17
CA SER A 66 1.22 5.25 -3.76
C SER A 66 2.73 5.09 -3.95
N PRO A 67 3.46 4.65 -2.92
CA PRO A 67 4.90 4.45 -3.05
C PRO A 67 5.20 3.40 -4.11
N SER A 68 6.28 3.59 -4.87
CA SER A 68 6.73 2.56 -5.81
C SER A 68 7.09 1.28 -5.06
N GLN A 69 7.10 0.14 -5.76
CA GLN A 69 7.51 -1.14 -5.18
C GLN A 69 8.92 -1.05 -4.55
N LEU A 70 9.82 -0.28 -5.18
CA LEU A 70 11.15 0.00 -4.65
C LEU A 70 11.11 0.80 -3.34
N GLN A 71 10.24 1.80 -3.23
CA GLN A 71 10.05 2.56 -1.99
C GLN A 71 9.44 1.67 -0.89
N CYS A 72 8.50 0.80 -1.25
CA CYS A 72 7.96 -0.21 -0.33
C CYS A 72 9.02 -1.20 0.15
N ALA A 73 9.90 -1.67 -0.75
CA ALA A 73 10.99 -2.59 -0.42
C ALA A 73 12.00 -1.97 0.56
N LYS A 74 12.31 -0.67 0.40
CA LYS A 74 13.16 0.09 1.33
C LYS A 74 12.55 0.19 2.73
N LEU A 75 11.25 0.49 2.80
CA LEU A 75 10.55 0.79 4.05
C LEU A 75 10.09 -0.47 4.81
N ASN A 76 9.80 -1.56 4.09
CA ASN A 76 9.20 -2.77 4.64
C ASN A 76 10.13 -3.97 4.54
N SER A 77 11.46 -3.77 4.54
CA SER A 77 12.39 -4.90 4.69
C SER A 77 11.87 -5.81 5.83
N PRO A 78 11.86 -7.14 5.67
CA PRO A 78 11.35 -8.04 6.71
C PRO A 78 12.11 -7.90 8.04
N PHE A 79 13.31 -7.31 8.03
CA PHE A 79 14.04 -6.89 9.22
C PHE A 79 13.45 -5.67 9.97
N CYS A 80 12.48 -4.97 9.38
CA CYS A 80 11.83 -3.76 9.91
C CYS A 80 10.33 -3.94 10.26
N GLN A 81 9.77 -5.16 10.19
CA GLN A 81 8.38 -5.42 10.61
C GLN A 81 8.21 -5.43 12.14
N SER A 82 8.56 -4.31 12.80
CA SER A 82 8.10 -4.04 14.16
C SER A 82 7.47 -2.65 14.32
N PHE A 83 7.19 -1.90 13.25
CA PHE A 83 6.52 -0.60 13.33
C PHE A 83 5.33 -0.47 12.37
N ALA A 84 4.39 -1.41 12.46
CA ALA A 84 3.08 -1.33 11.80
C ALA A 84 1.96 -0.83 12.74
N SER A 85 2.25 0.04 13.72
CA SER A 85 1.24 0.53 14.67
C SER A 85 1.30 2.02 15.03
N GLN A 86 1.91 2.88 14.22
CA GLN A 86 1.83 4.34 14.41
C GLN A 86 1.67 5.09 13.08
N LYS A 87 0.49 4.98 12.47
CA LYS A 87 0.06 5.90 11.39
C LYS A 87 -1.20 6.67 11.81
N VAL A 88 -1.10 7.49 12.86
CA VAL A 88 -2.13 8.51 13.16
C VAL A 88 -1.55 9.86 13.65
N VAL A 89 -0.28 9.95 14.09
CA VAL A 89 0.25 11.16 14.76
C VAL A 89 1.53 11.71 14.11
N THR A 90 1.59 11.80 12.78
CA THR A 90 2.82 12.26 12.09
C THR A 90 2.54 13.24 10.96
N PHE A 91 1.71 14.25 11.22
CA PHE A 91 1.55 15.39 10.29
C PHE A 91 2.37 16.64 10.69
N PHE A 92 3.08 16.63 11.83
CA PHE A 92 3.91 17.78 12.26
C PHE A 92 5.34 17.43 12.72
N ILE A 93 5.78 16.17 12.67
CA ILE A 93 7.16 15.74 13.02
C ILE A 93 7.84 15.01 11.84
N LEU A 94 7.37 15.23 10.61
CA LEU A 94 7.79 14.46 9.43
C LEU A 94 9.05 15.01 8.73
N SER A 95 10.06 15.40 9.50
CA SER A 95 11.42 15.61 8.97
C SER A 95 12.51 15.03 9.86
N ILE A 96 12.15 14.43 11.01
CA ILE A 96 13.14 13.91 11.98
C ILE A 96 13.14 12.37 12.04
N VAL A 97 12.14 11.68 11.47
CA VAL A 97 11.97 10.21 11.64
C VAL A 97 11.96 9.44 10.31
N THR A 98 12.52 10.00 9.24
CA THR A 98 12.58 9.30 7.93
C THR A 98 13.76 8.33 7.78
N ASP A 99 14.59 8.14 8.81
CA ASP A 99 15.61 7.09 8.85
C ASP A 99 15.16 5.89 9.71
N LEU A 100 13.97 5.35 9.45
CA LEU A 100 13.75 3.93 9.76
C LEU A 100 14.63 3.16 8.77
N GLY A 101 15.84 2.87 9.23
CA GLY A 101 16.98 2.48 8.41
C GLY A 101 16.67 1.36 7.43
N ALA A 102 17.03 1.59 6.17
CA ALA A 102 17.11 0.54 5.18
C ALA A 102 18.02 -0.60 5.69
N ALA A 103 17.81 -1.81 5.16
CA ALA A 103 18.66 -2.95 5.50
C ALA A 103 20.15 -2.58 5.33
N PRO A 104 21.07 -3.02 6.21
CA PRO A 104 22.48 -2.61 6.16
C PRO A 104 23.21 -2.88 4.84
N ALA A 105 22.71 -3.81 4.02
CA ALA A 105 23.26 -4.15 2.71
C ALA A 105 22.50 -3.48 1.53
N TRP A 106 21.62 -2.51 1.81
CA TRP A 106 20.73 -1.92 0.81
C TRP A 106 21.46 -1.33 -0.40
N ASP A 107 22.57 -0.64 -0.16
CA ASP A 107 23.35 0.01 -1.24
C ASP A 107 24.00 -1.00 -2.20
N GLY A 108 24.07 -2.28 -1.82
CA GLY A 108 24.55 -3.37 -2.67
C GLY A 108 23.46 -4.10 -3.45
N VAL A 109 22.20 -3.65 -3.38
CA VAL A 109 21.07 -4.27 -4.08
C VAL A 109 20.72 -3.48 -5.33
N GLU A 110 20.78 -4.15 -6.47
CA GLU A 110 20.30 -3.63 -7.75
C GLU A 110 18.95 -4.26 -8.11
N PHE A 111 18.04 -3.45 -8.65
CA PHE A 111 16.72 -3.89 -9.07
C PHE A 111 16.65 -3.85 -10.59
N TRP A 112 16.00 -4.85 -11.17
CA TRP A 112 15.58 -4.82 -12.56
C TRP A 112 14.06 -4.91 -12.65
N GLU A 113 13.50 -4.33 -13.69
CA GLU A 113 12.10 -4.51 -14.06
C GLU A 113 12.04 -5.35 -15.32
N GLY A 114 11.22 -6.39 -15.30
CA GLY A 114 11.00 -7.27 -16.43
C GLY A 114 9.93 -8.30 -16.11
N ASP A 115 9.37 -8.88 -17.16
CA ASP A 115 8.47 -10.02 -17.02
C ASP A 115 9.30 -11.29 -16.88
N TYR A 116 8.88 -12.17 -15.97
CA TYR A 116 9.42 -13.52 -15.95
C TYR A 116 8.78 -14.30 -17.09
N GLU A 117 9.61 -14.83 -17.98
CA GLU A 117 9.15 -15.92 -18.83
C GLU A 117 8.76 -17.08 -17.90
N ASN A 118 7.64 -17.76 -18.17
CA ASN A 118 7.18 -18.87 -17.34
C ASN A 118 8.08 -20.10 -17.58
N GLU A 119 9.34 -20.00 -17.14
CA GLU A 119 10.43 -20.93 -17.38
C GLU A 119 10.33 -22.21 -16.55
N PHE A 120 9.19 -22.45 -15.90
CA PHE A 120 8.99 -23.69 -15.14
C PHE A 120 9.24 -24.97 -15.97
N PRO A 121 8.81 -25.08 -17.25
CA PRO A 121 9.10 -26.26 -18.06
C PRO A 121 10.50 -26.25 -18.70
N HIS A 122 11.27 -25.15 -18.58
CA HIS A 122 12.57 -25.05 -19.22
C HIS A 122 13.64 -25.74 -18.39
N GLU A 123 14.57 -26.39 -19.10
CA GLU A 123 15.78 -26.94 -18.49
C GLU A 123 16.71 -25.80 -18.08
N THR A 124 17.24 -25.87 -16.87
CA THR A 124 18.21 -24.92 -16.35
C THR A 124 19.38 -25.67 -15.74
N LEU A 125 20.54 -25.00 -15.66
CA LEU A 125 21.73 -25.55 -15.02
C LEU A 125 21.46 -25.98 -13.56
N TYR A 126 20.53 -25.30 -12.88
CA TYR A 126 20.23 -25.50 -11.46
C TYR A 126 19.19 -26.60 -11.16
N ARG A 127 18.55 -27.19 -12.18
CA ARG A 127 17.45 -28.17 -12.00
C ARG A 127 17.84 -29.58 -12.43
N GLY A 128 17.38 -30.58 -11.66
CA GLY A 128 17.51 -32.00 -12.00
C GLY A 128 18.49 -32.78 -11.10
N PRO A 129 18.83 -34.02 -11.49
CA PRO A 129 19.74 -34.91 -10.75
C PRO A 129 21.13 -34.31 -10.50
N PRO A 130 21.94 -34.76 -9.54
CA PRO A 130 23.29 -34.24 -9.39
C PRO A 130 24.16 -34.49 -10.64
N THR A 131 24.90 -33.47 -11.04
CA THR A 131 26.01 -33.56 -12.01
C THR A 131 27.14 -32.67 -11.52
N PRO A 132 28.42 -32.95 -11.84
CA PRO A 132 29.54 -32.12 -11.38
C PRO A 132 29.37 -30.63 -11.74
N GLU A 133 28.87 -30.34 -12.93
CA GLU A 133 28.60 -28.97 -13.39
C GLU A 133 27.49 -28.29 -12.58
N ARG A 134 26.43 -29.03 -12.24
CA ARG A 134 25.30 -28.51 -11.45
C ARG A 134 25.67 -28.30 -10.00
N GLU A 135 26.41 -29.22 -9.39
CA GLU A 135 26.88 -29.08 -8.01
C GLU A 135 27.79 -27.86 -7.90
N LYS A 136 28.70 -27.68 -8.86
CA LYS A 136 29.55 -26.50 -8.94
C LYS A 136 28.74 -25.20 -9.12
N ALA A 137 27.73 -25.21 -10.00
CA ALA A 137 26.89 -24.03 -10.22
C ALA A 137 26.13 -23.62 -8.95
N TRP A 138 25.63 -24.60 -8.18
CA TRP A 138 25.01 -24.32 -6.88
C TRP A 138 26.02 -23.81 -5.86
N GLU A 139 27.20 -24.44 -5.74
CA GLU A 139 28.27 -23.98 -4.85
C GLU A 139 28.64 -22.51 -5.15
N ASP A 140 28.92 -22.19 -6.41
CA ASP A 140 29.28 -20.84 -6.85
C ASP A 140 28.17 -19.80 -6.58
N LEU A 141 26.90 -20.24 -6.43
CA LEU A 141 25.73 -19.38 -6.19
C LEU A 141 25.52 -19.00 -4.72
N TRP A 142 25.82 -19.90 -3.78
CA TRP A 142 25.58 -19.63 -2.35
C TRP A 142 26.88 -19.47 -1.55
N LEU A 143 27.99 -20.09 -1.98
CA LEU A 143 29.25 -20.07 -1.26
C LEU A 143 30.03 -18.78 -1.55
N HIS A 144 29.61 -17.71 -0.88
CA HIS A 144 30.28 -16.41 -0.98
C HIS A 144 31.09 -16.07 0.27
N THR A 145 32.09 -15.22 0.06
CA THR A 145 32.94 -14.72 1.14
C THR A 145 32.10 -13.95 2.18
N PRO A 146 32.29 -14.23 3.48
CA PRO A 146 31.66 -13.43 4.52
C PRO A 146 32.01 -11.94 4.44
N VAL A 147 31.10 -11.10 4.90
CA VAL A 147 31.32 -9.66 5.02
C VAL A 147 31.84 -9.30 6.40
N THR A 148 32.59 -8.21 6.50
CA THR A 148 33.07 -7.69 7.78
C THR A 148 32.10 -6.65 8.34
N VAL A 149 31.58 -6.92 9.54
CA VAL A 149 30.75 -6.00 10.31
C VAL A 149 31.63 -5.33 11.38
N PRO A 150 31.76 -3.99 11.36
CA PRO A 150 32.57 -3.30 12.37
C PRO A 150 31.92 -3.42 13.75
N GLU A 151 32.72 -3.28 14.81
CA GLU A 151 32.25 -3.39 16.20
C GLU A 151 31.07 -2.46 16.51
N ARG A 152 31.06 -1.24 15.95
CA ARG A 152 29.92 -0.31 16.05
C ARG A 152 28.61 -0.89 15.52
N GLY A 153 28.67 -1.75 14.49
CA GLY A 153 27.49 -2.41 13.91
C GLY A 153 26.91 -3.44 14.87
N ILE A 154 27.76 -4.24 15.52
CA ILE A 154 27.34 -5.17 16.57
C ILE A 154 26.75 -4.43 17.77
N ALA A 155 27.34 -3.29 18.14
CA ALA A 155 26.80 -2.43 19.20
C ALA A 155 25.42 -1.87 18.86
N ALA A 156 25.21 -1.41 17.61
CA ALA A 156 23.91 -0.92 17.15
C ALA A 156 22.81 -1.99 17.19
N LEU A 157 23.17 -3.27 17.05
CA LEU A 157 22.25 -4.40 17.18
C LEU A 157 22.00 -4.84 18.63
N ASN A 158 22.63 -4.21 19.62
CA ASN A 158 22.62 -4.63 21.02
C ASN A 158 23.11 -6.09 21.21
N GLN A 159 24.12 -6.48 20.44
CA GLN A 159 24.68 -7.83 20.39
C GLN A 159 26.11 -7.91 20.96
N THR A 160 26.54 -6.92 21.75
CA THR A 160 27.89 -6.86 22.32
C THR A 160 28.16 -7.98 23.33
N GLY A 161 29.42 -8.40 23.47
CA GLY A 161 29.86 -9.36 24.50
C GLY A 161 29.60 -10.83 24.15
N LYS A 162 29.01 -11.12 22.98
CA LYS A 162 28.89 -12.49 22.46
C LYS A 162 30.18 -12.97 21.80
N PRO A 163 30.43 -14.30 21.73
CA PRO A 163 31.63 -14.89 21.14
C PRO A 163 31.57 -14.87 19.60
N TRP A 164 31.46 -13.68 19.02
CA TRP A 164 31.46 -13.50 17.57
C TRP A 164 32.83 -13.80 16.97
N LEU A 165 32.84 -14.45 15.80
CA LEU A 165 34.05 -14.71 15.03
C LEU A 165 34.63 -13.38 14.51
N LYS A 166 35.94 -13.16 14.74
CA LYS A 166 36.65 -12.00 14.20
C LYS A 166 36.84 -12.15 12.69
N SER A 167 36.74 -11.02 11.98
CA SER A 167 37.06 -11.00 10.55
C SER A 167 38.54 -11.25 10.32
N ASP A 168 38.88 -11.85 9.17
CA ASP A 168 40.26 -12.16 8.79
C ASP A 168 41.15 -10.92 8.71
N ASP A 169 40.56 -9.76 8.39
CA ASP A 169 41.25 -8.46 8.33
C ASP A 169 41.41 -7.78 9.70
N GLY A 170 40.85 -8.37 10.77
CA GLY A 170 40.89 -7.87 12.14
C GLY A 170 40.07 -6.61 12.40
N LYS A 171 39.33 -6.08 11.41
CA LYS A 171 38.60 -4.80 11.53
C LYS A 171 37.21 -4.93 12.15
N GLY A 172 36.75 -6.15 12.42
CA GLY A 172 35.44 -6.37 12.99
C GLY A 172 35.12 -7.84 13.20
N TYR A 173 33.90 -8.20 12.83
CA TYR A 173 33.33 -9.53 12.99
C TYR A 173 32.84 -10.06 11.65
N THR A 174 32.95 -11.37 11.48
CA THR A 174 32.48 -12.10 10.31
C THR A 174 30.96 -12.20 10.32
N ALA A 175 30.30 -11.82 9.23
CA ALA A 175 28.88 -12.01 9.03
C ALA A 175 28.59 -12.57 7.63
N LEU A 176 27.48 -13.29 7.50
CA LEU A 176 26.96 -13.78 6.23
C LEU A 176 25.68 -13.02 5.88
N LEU A 177 25.47 -12.77 4.59
CA LEU A 177 24.18 -12.25 4.12
C LEU A 177 23.16 -13.40 4.12
N GLU A 178 22.00 -13.14 4.71
CA GLU A 178 20.94 -14.15 4.89
C GLU A 178 20.48 -14.81 3.58
N VAL A 179 20.53 -14.07 2.46
CA VAL A 179 20.18 -14.60 1.13
C VAL A 179 21.00 -15.86 0.77
N PHE A 180 22.28 -15.89 1.13
CA PHE A 180 23.15 -17.04 0.85
C PHE A 180 22.82 -18.24 1.74
N HIS A 181 22.38 -17.99 2.98
CA HIS A 181 21.91 -19.05 3.87
C HIS A 181 20.61 -19.69 3.32
N GLN A 182 19.70 -18.87 2.78
CA GLN A 182 18.48 -19.36 2.14
C GLN A 182 18.79 -20.23 0.91
N LEU A 183 19.73 -19.78 0.07
CA LEU A 183 20.16 -20.54 -1.12
C LEU A 183 20.87 -21.85 -0.76
N HIS A 184 21.72 -21.83 0.27
CA HIS A 184 22.36 -23.04 0.81
C HIS A 184 21.30 -24.07 1.26
N CYS A 185 20.35 -23.66 2.11
CA CYS A 185 19.29 -24.55 2.58
C CYS A 185 18.43 -25.10 1.43
N LEU A 186 18.14 -24.28 0.41
CA LEU A 186 17.45 -24.73 -0.80
C LEU A 186 18.27 -25.80 -1.56
N ASN A 187 19.59 -25.60 -1.65
CA ASN A 187 20.48 -26.58 -2.25
C ASN A 187 20.49 -27.90 -1.46
N VAL A 188 20.54 -27.85 -0.13
CA VAL A 188 20.48 -29.05 0.72
C VAL A 188 19.19 -29.83 0.46
N VAL A 189 18.04 -29.17 0.38
CA VAL A 189 16.76 -29.82 0.05
C VAL A 189 16.83 -30.48 -1.34
N ARG A 190 17.35 -29.78 -2.35
CA ARG A 190 17.55 -30.33 -3.70
C ARG A 190 18.44 -31.57 -3.66
N GLN A 191 19.62 -31.49 -3.05
CA GLN A 191 20.55 -32.61 -2.95
C GLN A 191 19.90 -33.80 -2.24
N PHE A 192 19.16 -33.55 -1.16
CA PHE A 192 18.45 -34.59 -0.41
C PHE A 192 17.42 -35.35 -1.26
N THR A 193 16.68 -34.65 -2.14
CA THR A 193 15.73 -35.33 -3.06
C THR A 193 16.39 -36.31 -4.02
N TRP A 194 17.69 -36.15 -4.27
CA TRP A 194 18.49 -37.04 -5.12
C TRP A 194 19.55 -37.83 -4.34
N ARG A 195 19.42 -37.93 -3.00
CA ARG A 195 20.43 -38.55 -2.13
C ARG A 195 20.92 -39.92 -2.62
N HIS A 196 20.00 -40.73 -3.16
CA HIS A 196 20.28 -42.07 -3.68
C HIS A 196 21.18 -42.12 -4.94
N LEU A 197 21.45 -40.99 -5.57
CA LEU A 197 22.32 -40.87 -6.75
C LEU A 197 23.75 -40.49 -6.42
N TYR A 198 24.04 -40.14 -5.15
CA TYR A 198 25.41 -39.86 -4.71
C TYR A 198 26.12 -41.16 -4.33
N SER A 199 27.40 -41.22 -4.68
CA SER A 199 28.31 -42.20 -4.06
C SER A 199 28.64 -41.76 -2.64
N GLU A 200 29.15 -42.67 -1.80
CA GLU A 200 29.63 -42.31 -0.46
C GLU A 200 30.77 -41.27 -0.49
N GLU A 201 31.58 -41.28 -1.55
CA GLU A 201 32.69 -40.33 -1.73
C GLU A 201 32.20 -38.94 -2.16
N ASP A 202 31.15 -38.89 -2.98
CA ASP A 202 30.61 -37.64 -3.55
C ASP A 202 29.48 -37.03 -2.71
N MET A 203 29.12 -37.63 -1.56
CA MET A 203 27.99 -37.20 -0.75
C MET A 203 28.27 -35.82 -0.10
N PRO A 204 27.42 -34.80 -0.34
CA PRO A 204 27.58 -33.49 0.29
C PRO A 204 27.47 -33.60 1.82
N VAL A 205 28.34 -32.87 2.53
CA VAL A 205 28.47 -32.93 4.00
C VAL A 205 27.14 -32.67 4.73
N ASP A 206 26.32 -31.76 4.21
CA ASP A 206 25.05 -31.37 4.84
C ASP A 206 23.96 -32.45 4.72
N ILE A 207 24.16 -33.42 3.83
CA ILE A 207 23.28 -34.58 3.65
C ILE A 207 24.01 -35.91 3.88
N ALA A 208 25.24 -35.90 4.41
CA ALA A 208 25.97 -37.11 4.76
C ALA A 208 25.29 -37.86 5.92
#